data_AF-T1BX02-F1
#
_entry.id   AF-T1BX02-F1
#
_cell.length_a   1.000
_cell.length_b   1.000
_cell.length_c   1.000
_cell.angle_alpha   90.00
_cell.angle_beta   90.00
_cell.angle_gamma   90.00
#
_symmetry.space_group_name_H-M   'P 1'
#
loop_
_entity.id
_entity.type
_entity.pdbx_description
1 polymer ?
#
loop_
_entity_poly.entity_id
_entity_poly.type
_entity_poly.pdbx_seq_one_letter_code
_entity_poly.pdbx_strand_id
1 'polypeptide(L)'
;MDELLGGGVETQAITEFSGEFGSGKTQLAHQIAVNVQLPAAQGGLEGEVVYIDTESTFRPERVVDMAKAAGVDPQETLGHIHVARAFNSNHQMLLVQKAQ
;
A
#
# COMPACT_ATOMS: atom_id res chain seq x y z
N MET A 1 3.10 -16.46 -1.09
CA MET A 1 2.79 -15.54 0.02
C MET A 1 1.29 -15.55 0.29
N ASP A 2 0.46 -15.34 -0.73
CA ASP A 2 -1.00 -15.34 -0.59
C ASP A 2 -1.54 -16.62 0.04
N GLU A 3 -1.00 -17.79 -0.32
CA GLU A 3 -1.31 -19.07 0.33
C GLU A 3 -1.06 -19.06 1.85
N LEU A 4 0.05 -18.46 2.30
CA LEU A 4 0.38 -18.32 3.72
C LEU A 4 -0.60 -17.38 4.43
N LEU A 5 -1.15 -16.39 3.72
CA LEU A 5 -2.14 -15.44 4.22
C LEU A 5 -3.59 -15.94 4.06
N GLY A 6 -3.81 -17.16 3.56
CA GLY A 6 -5.16 -17.70 3.34
C GLY A 6 -5.90 -17.09 2.14
N GLY A 7 -5.18 -16.52 1.17
CA GLY A 7 -5.73 -15.97 -0.08
C GLY A 7 -5.36 -14.51 -0.33
N GLY A 8 -4.79 -13.80 0.64
CA GLY A 8 -4.36 -12.41 0.50
C GLY A 8 -4.46 -11.64 1.82
N VAL A 9 -4.35 -10.32 1.76
CA VAL A 9 -4.59 -9.45 2.92
C VAL A 9 -6.09 -9.22 3.06
N GLU A 10 -6.67 -9.62 4.19
CA GLU A 10 -8.12 -9.59 4.43
C GLU A 10 -8.62 -8.17 4.79
N THR A 11 -9.77 -7.78 4.23
CA THR A 11 -10.46 -6.55 4.62
C THR A 11 -11.16 -6.72 5.98
N GLN A 12 -11.51 -5.61 6.63
CA GLN A 12 -12.12 -5.63 7.98
C GLN A 12 -11.23 -6.27 9.08
N ALA A 13 -9.96 -6.52 8.77
CA ALA A 13 -8.95 -7.02 9.68
C ALA A 13 -7.73 -6.09 9.68
N ILE A 14 -6.92 -6.19 10.75
CA ILE A 14 -5.61 -5.54 10.81
C ILE A 14 -4.55 -6.62 10.62
N THR A 15 -3.71 -6.46 9.60
CA THR A 15 -2.57 -7.35 9.32
C THR A 15 -1.26 -6.61 9.57
N GLU A 16 -0.41 -7.15 10.45
CA GLU A 16 0.91 -6.59 10.76
C GLU A 16 2.03 -7.39 10.08
N PHE A 17 2.93 -6.69 9.38
CA PHE A 17 4.17 -7.26 8.84
C PHE A 17 5.38 -6.66 9.58
N SER A 18 6.11 -7.49 10.33
CA SER A 18 7.26 -7.08 11.14
C SER A 18 8.55 -7.83 10.73
N GLY A 19 9.71 -7.23 11.01
CA GLY A 19 11.03 -7.77 10.66
C GLY A 19 12.10 -6.69 10.51
N GLU A 20 13.35 -7.10 10.29
CA GLU A 20 14.51 -6.21 10.19
C GLU A 20 14.47 -5.27 8.97
N PHE A 21 15.29 -4.21 8.97
CA PHE A 21 15.45 -3.35 7.81
C PHE A 21 15.81 -4.18 6.56
N GLY A 22 15.20 -3.87 5.42
CA GLY A 22 15.41 -4.63 4.18
C GLY A 22 14.64 -5.95 4.06
N SER A 23 13.88 -6.37 5.09
CA SER A 23 13.08 -7.62 5.04
C SER A 23 11.89 -7.61 4.08
N GLY A 24 11.65 -6.51 3.36
CA GLY A 24 10.60 -6.40 2.35
C GLY A 24 9.29 -5.75 2.80
N LYS A 25 9.13 -5.35 4.08
CA LYS A 25 7.90 -4.71 4.61
C LYS A 25 7.40 -3.54 3.74
N THR A 26 8.27 -2.57 3.47
CA THR A 26 7.96 -1.41 2.62
C THR A 26 7.62 -1.84 1.19
N GLN A 27 8.31 -2.85 0.64
CA GLN A 27 8.03 -3.34 -0.71
C GLN A 27 6.63 -3.97 -0.79
N LEU A 28 6.25 -4.73 0.24
CA LEU A 28 4.93 -5.33 0.37
C LEU A 28 3.83 -4.27 0.47
N ALA A 29 4.05 -3.20 1.23
CA ALA A 29 3.12 -2.07 1.29
C ALA A 29 2.91 -1.39 -0.07
N HIS A 30 3.99 -1.14 -0.84
CA HIS A 30 3.88 -0.60 -2.20
C HIS A 30 3.14 -1.57 -3.15
N GLN A 31 3.43 -2.87 -3.06
CA GLN A 31 2.78 -3.86 -3.92
C GLN A 31 1.28 -3.97 -3.64
N ILE A 32 0.87 -3.95 -2.37
CA ILE A 32 -0.56 -3.92 -1.99
C ILE A 32 -1.22 -2.66 -2.54
N ALA A 33 -0.55 -1.51 -2.49
CA ALA A 33 -1.08 -0.25 -3.01
C ALA A 33 -1.33 -0.25 -4.52
N VAL A 34 -0.59 -1.07 -5.28
CA VAL A 34 -0.87 -1.33 -6.70
C VAL A 34 -1.97 -2.38 -6.84
N ASN A 35 -1.86 -3.51 -6.14
CA ASN A 35 -2.75 -4.67 -6.33
C ASN A 35 -4.21 -4.35 -5.98
N VAL A 36 -4.48 -3.54 -4.96
CA VAL A 36 -5.86 -3.21 -4.57
C VAL A 36 -6.64 -2.50 -5.68
N GLN A 37 -5.96 -1.84 -6.60
CA GLN A 37 -6.57 -1.13 -7.72
C GLN A 37 -6.97 -2.07 -8.87
N LEU A 38 -6.48 -3.31 -8.87
CA LEU A 38 -6.80 -4.30 -9.89
C LEU A 38 -8.26 -4.79 -9.76
N PRO A 39 -8.85 -5.33 -10.84
CA PRO A 39 -10.13 -6.02 -10.77
C PRO A 39 -10.11 -7.19 -9.78
N ALA A 40 -11.26 -7.52 -9.20
CA ALA A 40 -11.41 -8.69 -8.32
C ALA A 40 -10.98 -10.00 -8.99
N ALA A 41 -11.21 -10.14 -10.31
CA ALA A 41 -10.76 -11.29 -11.09
C ALA A 41 -9.22 -11.45 -11.15
N GLN A 42 -8.47 -10.40 -10.81
CA GLN A 42 -7.00 -10.36 -10.74
C GLN A 42 -6.50 -10.25 -9.29
N GLY A 43 -7.37 -10.42 -8.29
CA GLY A 43 -7.03 -10.38 -6.87
C GLY A 43 -7.01 -8.97 -6.25
N GLY A 44 -7.47 -7.95 -6.96
CA GLY A 44 -7.66 -6.60 -6.42
C GLY A 44 -9.08 -6.34 -5.92
N LEU A 45 -9.38 -5.07 -5.62
CA LEU A 45 -10.69 -4.62 -5.12
C LEU A 45 -11.20 -3.38 -5.86
N GLU A 46 -10.55 -2.99 -6.96
CA GLU A 46 -10.84 -1.74 -7.70
C GLU A 46 -10.87 -0.51 -6.78
N GLY A 47 -10.02 -0.51 -5.74
CA GLY A 47 -10.01 0.48 -4.67
C GLY A 47 -8.80 1.40 -4.69
N GLU A 48 -8.82 2.43 -3.86
CA GLU A 48 -7.74 3.40 -3.67
C GLU A 48 -7.00 3.17 -2.34
N VAL A 49 -5.83 3.82 -2.16
CA VAL A 49 -5.00 3.67 -0.95
C VAL A 49 -4.73 4.99 -0.26
N VAL A 50 -4.88 5.00 1.06
CA VAL A 50 -4.23 6.00 1.93
C VAL A 50 -2.94 5.41 2.47
N TYR A 51 -1.80 6.02 2.12
CA TYR A 51 -0.48 5.60 2.57
C TYR A 51 0.06 6.58 3.61
N ILE A 52 0.10 6.16 4.88
CA ILE A 52 0.67 6.97 5.97
C ILE A 52 2.15 6.64 6.13
N ASP A 53 3.02 7.56 5.73
CA ASP A 53 4.48 7.37 5.76
C ASP A 53 5.10 8.06 6.99
N THR A 54 5.63 7.26 7.90
CA THR A 54 6.27 7.72 9.16
C THR A 54 7.77 7.95 9.01
N GLU A 55 8.42 7.28 8.06
CA GLU A 55 9.89 7.25 7.93
C GLU A 55 10.38 7.77 6.58
N SER A 56 9.49 8.35 5.77
CA SER A 56 9.83 8.84 4.42
C SER A 56 10.36 7.72 3.52
N THR A 57 9.68 6.57 3.59
CA THR A 57 10.04 5.34 2.86
C THR A 57 9.25 5.16 1.57
N PHE A 58 8.20 5.95 1.35
CA PHE A 58 7.44 5.91 0.10
C PHE A 58 8.32 6.35 -1.08
N ARG A 59 8.32 5.57 -2.16
CA ARG A 59 9.11 5.82 -3.38
C ARG A 59 8.19 5.69 -4.61
N PRO A 60 7.70 6.80 -5.18
CA PRO A 60 6.81 6.78 -6.34
C PRO A 60 7.36 5.97 -7.52
N GLU A 61 8.67 6.05 -7.76
CA GLU A 61 9.37 5.29 -8.79
C GLU A 61 9.19 3.78 -8.62
N ARG A 62 9.11 3.29 -7.37
CA ARG A 62 8.90 1.86 -7.12
C ARG A 62 7.47 1.43 -7.43
N VAL A 63 6.49 2.28 -7.14
CA VAL A 63 5.10 2.07 -7.56
C VAL A 63 5.01 2.02 -9.08
N VAL A 64 5.71 2.91 -9.78
CA VAL A 64 5.74 2.93 -11.25
C VAL A 64 6.27 1.62 -11.82
N ASP A 65 7.34 1.07 -11.25
CA ASP A 65 7.88 -0.23 -11.68
C ASP A 65 6.87 -1.37 -11.44
N MET A 66 6.20 -1.37 -10.28
CA MET A 66 5.21 -2.38 -9.92
C MET A 66 3.95 -2.29 -10.81
N ALA A 67 3.46 -1.07 -11.09
CA ALA A 67 2.33 -0.81 -11.97
C ALA A 67 2.60 -1.33 -13.39
N LYS A 68 3.79 -1.02 -13.95
CA LYS A 68 4.22 -1.55 -15.25
C LYS A 68 4.27 -3.07 -15.25
N ALA A 69 4.80 -3.68 -14.18
CA ALA A 69 4.87 -5.13 -14.06
C ALA A 69 3.48 -5.79 -13.97
N ALA A 70 2.50 -5.10 -13.38
CA ALA A 70 1.11 -5.53 -13.32
C ALA A 70 0.31 -5.21 -14.60
N GLY A 71 0.90 -4.48 -15.57
CA GLY A 71 0.23 -4.13 -16.82
C GLY A 71 -0.80 -3.02 -16.73
N VAL A 72 -0.74 -2.18 -15.69
CA VAL A 72 -1.64 -1.03 -15.47
C VAL A 72 -0.92 0.30 -15.69
N ASP A 73 -1.68 1.37 -15.95
CA ASP A 73 -1.10 2.69 -16.19
C ASP A 73 -0.46 3.25 -14.91
N PRO A 74 0.85 3.59 -14.93
CA PRO A 74 1.53 4.06 -13.73
C PRO A 74 1.07 5.42 -13.21
N GLN A 75 0.61 6.32 -14.07
CA GLN A 75 0.18 7.66 -13.65
C GLN A 75 -1.20 7.59 -13.00
N GLU A 76 -2.12 6.82 -13.59
CA GLU A 76 -3.40 6.49 -12.99
C GLU A 76 -3.20 5.79 -11.63
N THR A 77 -2.32 4.78 -11.60
CA THR A 77 -1.99 4.04 -10.36
C THR A 77 -1.51 4.97 -9.25
N LEU A 78 -0.62 5.92 -9.57
CA LEU A 78 -0.13 6.91 -8.61
C LEU A 78 -1.23 7.89 -8.17
N GLY A 79 -2.16 8.24 -9.07
CA GLY A 79 -3.30 9.12 -8.78
C GLY A 79 -4.23 8.58 -7.70
N HIS A 80 -4.32 7.25 -7.55
CA HIS A 80 -5.13 6.57 -6.56
C HIS A 80 -4.40 6.25 -5.24
N ILE A 81 -3.17 6.76 -5.04
CA ILE A 81 -2.41 6.57 -3.81
C ILE A 81 -2.24 7.92 -3.09
N HIS A 82 -3.04 8.13 -2.05
CA HIS A 82 -3.05 9.32 -1.20
C HIS A 82 -1.97 9.21 -0.13
N VAL A 83 -0.83 9.84 -0.34
CA VAL A 83 0.31 9.78 0.60
C VAL A 83 0.22 10.89 1.63
N ALA A 84 0.25 10.53 2.91
CA ALA A 84 0.30 11.47 4.02
C ALA A 84 1.53 11.21 4.90
N ARG A 85 2.37 12.23 5.10
CA ARG A 85 3.59 12.10 5.90
C ARG A 85 3.33 12.45 7.37
N ALA A 86 3.56 11.50 8.26
CA ALA A 86 3.55 11.74 9.70
C ALA A 86 4.92 12.25 10.18
N PHE A 87 4.95 13.28 11.02
CA PHE A 87 6.20 13.83 11.59
C PHE A 87 6.40 13.44 13.06
N ASN A 88 5.33 13.00 13.72
CA ASN A 88 5.30 12.52 15.09
C ASN A 88 3.98 11.74 15.33
N SER A 89 3.85 11.11 16.49
CA SER A 89 2.68 10.29 16.83
C SER A 89 1.36 11.08 16.88
N ASN A 90 1.39 12.34 17.36
CA ASN A 90 0.18 13.19 17.36
C ASN A 90 -0.29 13.49 15.93
N HIS A 91 0.65 13.78 15.02
CA HIS A 91 0.35 13.98 13.61
C HIS A 91 -0.17 12.69 12.97
N GLN A 92 0.45 11.54 13.26
CA GLN A 92 -0.02 10.24 12.76
C GLN A 92 -1.47 9.96 13.17
N MET A 93 -1.83 10.18 14.44
CA MET A 93 -3.22 10.00 14.91
C MET A 93 -4.20 10.91 14.19
N LEU A 94 -3.84 12.18 13.95
CA LEU A 94 -4.66 13.12 13.19
C LEU A 94 -4.87 12.66 11.74
N LEU A 95 -3.82 12.12 11.09
CA LEU A 95 -3.90 11.63 9.72
C LEU A 95 -4.85 10.42 9.61
N VAL A 96 -4.78 9.49 10.56
CA VAL A 96 -5.69 8.33 10.59
C VAL A 96 -7.14 8.77 10.76
N GLN A 97 -7.43 9.74 11.63
CA GLN A 97 -8.79 10.26 11.83
C GLN A 97 -9.36 10.96 10.59
N LYS A 98 -8.50 11.59 9.77
CA LYS A 98 -8.90 12.26 8.53
C LYS A 98 -9.10 11.32 7.35
N ALA A 99 -8.60 10.07 7.45
CA ALA A 99 -8.72 9.06 6.41
C ALA A 99 -10.04 8.25 6.49
N GLN A 100 -10.83 8.47 7.54
CA GLN A 100 -12.19 7.91 7.73
C GLN A 100 -13.24 8.84 7.11
#